data_AF-A0A849QNV1-F1
#
_entry.id   AF-A0A849QNV1-F1
#
_cell.length_a   1.000
_cell.length_b   1.000
_cell.length_c   1.000
_cell.angle_alpha   90.00
_cell.angle_beta   90.00
_cell.angle_gamma   90.00
#
_symmetry.space_group_name_H-M   'P 1'
#
loop_
_entity.id
_entity.type
_entity.pdbx_description
1 polymer ?
#
loop_
_entity_poly.entity_id
_entity_poly.type
_entity_poly.pdbx_seq_one_letter_code
_entity_poly.pdbx_strand_id
1 'polypeptide(L)'
;MRSIQRVNKKTSTKSHKERVEDGARYVVLKPAGYPLRSQLHEYPEISETNVFEFYAREQWSGLVVESGEYLFDRRMFPDFAFKVIDVVPEGSVISNSTMFVVDDIKTEELMPEMFSEMNFKDVIGQEGAKRKCRLIMKFLDDPDGFGNWAPRNVLFYGPSGTGKTMLAKALANESEVPIIPIKATQLIGEFVGDGARQLHSLYDRAEELGPCIIFIDELDAIALDRRFQELRGDVIEIVNALLTEMDGVEKREGVCTIAATNRVESLDSAVRSRFEEEIEFIMPDKDERLAILNSNISSFPVALESDVNIKLLAERTHGMSGRDLVEKVLKTALHAAIIEDSLVTNQHVDDAIKKVKGSNPFKNSDEGMFR
;
A
#
# COMPACT_ATOMS: atom_id res chain seq x y z
N MET A 1 -33.48 -31.86 6.28
CA MET A 1 -32.64 -30.94 7.09
C MET A 1 -32.67 -29.59 6.41
N ARG A 2 -33.36 -28.59 6.98
CA ARG A 2 -33.45 -27.24 6.41
C ARG A 2 -32.21 -26.46 6.84
N SER A 3 -31.36 -26.11 5.88
CA SER A 3 -30.24 -25.18 6.04
C SER A 3 -30.80 -23.79 6.32
N ILE A 4 -30.41 -23.23 7.46
CA ILE A 4 -30.81 -21.89 7.90
C ILE A 4 -29.99 -20.88 7.10
N GLN A 5 -30.57 -20.31 6.05
CA GLN A 5 -30.05 -19.07 5.46
C GLN A 5 -30.32 -17.94 6.46
N ARG A 6 -29.26 -17.31 6.98
CA ARG A 6 -29.38 -16.04 7.72
C ARG A 6 -29.76 -14.96 6.72
N VAL A 7 -31.06 -14.69 6.61
CA VAL A 7 -31.59 -13.54 5.87
C VAL A 7 -31.54 -12.33 6.81
N ASN A 8 -30.81 -11.28 6.41
CA ASN A 8 -30.68 -10.05 7.19
C ASN A 8 -32.06 -9.50 7.57
N LYS A 9 -32.28 -9.34 8.88
CA LYS A 9 -33.50 -8.75 9.43
C LYS A 9 -33.33 -7.23 9.45
N LYS A 10 -34.26 -6.50 8.83
CA LYS A 10 -34.48 -5.08 9.15
C LYS A 10 -35.02 -5.00 10.58
N THR A 11 -34.18 -4.64 11.53
CA THR A 11 -34.58 -4.56 12.94
C THR A 11 -35.33 -3.25 13.18
N SER A 12 -36.67 -3.31 13.25
CA SER A 12 -37.48 -2.23 13.78
C SER A 12 -37.63 -2.38 15.28
N THR A 13 -36.84 -1.68 16.09
CA THR A 13 -37.13 -1.53 17.52
C THR A 13 -36.54 -0.24 18.06
N LYS A 14 -37.43 0.60 18.60
CA LYS A 14 -37.13 1.77 19.43
C LYS A 14 -36.35 1.35 20.68
N SER A 15 -35.61 2.33 21.22
CA SER A 15 -34.85 2.37 22.48
C SER A 15 -33.47 1.71 22.51
N HIS A 16 -32.45 2.45 22.10
CA HIS A 16 -31.32 2.84 22.95
C HIS A 16 -30.67 4.08 22.33
N LYS A 17 -30.88 5.25 22.96
CA LYS A 17 -30.14 6.48 22.68
C LYS A 17 -28.76 6.30 23.29
N GLU A 18 -27.76 6.08 22.45
CA GLU A 18 -26.37 6.58 22.55
C GLU A 18 -25.48 5.73 21.63
N ARG A 19 -24.79 6.40 20.70
CA ARG A 19 -23.81 5.90 19.70
C ARG A 19 -24.35 5.34 18.37
N VAL A 20 -24.82 6.20 17.47
CA VAL A 20 -24.65 6.01 16.01
C VAL A 20 -24.67 7.40 15.35
N GLU A 21 -23.51 8.00 15.10
CA GLU A 21 -23.42 9.16 14.18
C GLU A 21 -22.43 8.97 13.03
N ASP A 22 -21.53 7.98 13.08
CA ASP A 22 -20.75 7.58 11.90
C ASP A 22 -21.25 6.22 11.40
N GLY A 23 -21.90 6.21 10.24
CA GLY A 23 -22.15 4.98 9.47
C GLY A 23 -20.85 4.43 8.87
N ALA A 24 -20.95 3.34 8.11
CA ALA A 24 -19.82 2.86 7.33
C ALA A 24 -19.37 3.98 6.39
N ARG A 25 -18.09 4.37 6.45
CA ARG A 25 -17.48 5.30 5.50
C ARG A 25 -17.26 4.62 4.16
N TYR A 26 -16.76 3.38 4.18
CA TYR A 26 -16.45 2.63 2.96
C TYR A 26 -16.95 1.19 3.04
N VAL A 27 -17.41 0.67 1.90
CA VAL A 27 -17.75 -0.75 1.72
C VAL A 27 -17.16 -1.22 0.38
N VAL A 28 -16.25 -2.19 0.43
CA VAL A 28 -15.66 -2.82 -0.76
C VAL A 28 -16.47 -4.05 -1.14
N LEU A 29 -16.84 -4.13 -2.41
CA LEU A 29 -17.69 -5.17 -2.97
C LEU A 29 -16.98 -5.87 -4.12
N LYS A 30 -17.04 -7.20 -4.17
CA LYS A 30 -16.66 -7.99 -5.35
C LYS A 30 -17.90 -8.62 -5.96
N PRO A 31 -18.15 -8.51 -7.27
CA PRO A 31 -19.21 -9.25 -7.94
C PRO A 31 -19.04 -10.76 -7.68
N ALA A 32 -20.02 -11.37 -7.02
CA ALA A 32 -20.00 -12.79 -6.68
C ALA A 32 -20.82 -13.65 -7.63
N GLY A 33 -21.75 -13.04 -8.37
CA GLY A 33 -22.57 -13.71 -9.38
C GLY A 33 -23.99 -14.02 -8.92
N TYR A 34 -24.73 -14.74 -9.77
CA TYR A 34 -26.09 -15.18 -9.45
C TYR A 34 -26.09 -16.44 -8.57
N PRO A 35 -27.04 -16.60 -7.63
CA PRO A 35 -27.22 -17.81 -6.81
C PRO A 35 -27.32 -19.11 -7.61
N LEU A 36 -27.83 -19.03 -8.84
CA LEU A 36 -28.01 -20.15 -9.75
C LEU A 36 -27.40 -19.80 -11.11
N ARG A 37 -26.47 -20.64 -11.58
CA ARG A 37 -25.76 -20.40 -12.84
C ARG A 37 -26.52 -21.05 -14.01
N SER A 38 -26.96 -20.25 -14.96
CA SER A 38 -27.41 -20.71 -16.29
C SER A 38 -26.25 -20.63 -17.28
N GLN A 39 -26.25 -21.47 -18.33
CA GLN A 39 -25.18 -21.52 -19.34
C GLN A 39 -25.03 -20.22 -20.16
N LEU A 40 -25.99 -19.29 -20.07
CA LEU A 40 -26.11 -18.09 -20.92
C LEU A 40 -26.22 -16.76 -20.13
N HIS A 41 -25.91 -16.74 -18.82
CA HIS A 41 -25.96 -15.48 -18.06
C HIS A 41 -24.63 -14.74 -18.14
N GLU A 42 -24.67 -13.55 -18.72
CA GLU A 42 -23.62 -12.53 -18.57
C GLU A 42 -23.76 -11.85 -17.21
N TYR A 43 -22.63 -11.47 -16.61
CA TYR A 43 -22.63 -10.70 -15.37
C TYR A 43 -22.88 -9.23 -15.70
N PRO A 44 -23.68 -8.52 -14.88
CA PRO A 44 -23.85 -7.09 -15.01
C PRO A 44 -22.50 -6.41 -14.78
N GLU A 45 -22.05 -5.63 -15.76
CA GLU A 45 -20.89 -4.75 -15.62
C GLU A 45 -21.36 -3.39 -15.11
N ILE A 46 -20.61 -2.80 -14.17
CA ILE A 46 -20.91 -1.46 -13.68
C ILE A 46 -20.33 -0.47 -14.67
N SER A 47 -21.18 0.19 -15.43
CA SER A 47 -20.75 1.18 -16.42
C SER A 47 -20.43 2.54 -15.80
N GLU A 48 -21.10 2.91 -14.69
CA GLU A 48 -21.03 4.23 -14.08
C GLU A 48 -20.99 4.11 -12.55
N THR A 49 -19.84 4.39 -11.95
CA THR A 49 -19.59 4.20 -10.50
C THR A 49 -20.54 5.03 -9.65
N ASN A 50 -20.72 6.31 -9.96
CA ASN A 50 -21.57 7.22 -9.20
C ASN A 50 -23.06 6.80 -9.21
N VAL A 51 -23.53 6.26 -10.34
CA VAL A 51 -24.90 5.72 -10.45
C VAL A 51 -25.04 4.47 -9.59
N PHE A 52 -24.03 3.59 -9.63
CA PHE A 52 -24.01 2.40 -8.79
C PHE A 52 -23.95 2.74 -7.29
N GLU A 53 -23.15 3.73 -6.87
CA GLU A 53 -23.09 4.14 -5.47
C GLU A 53 -24.46 4.62 -4.96
N PHE A 54 -25.12 5.49 -5.72
CA PHE A 54 -26.45 5.98 -5.37
C PHE A 54 -27.45 4.81 -5.26
N TYR A 55 -27.40 3.91 -6.24
CA TYR A 55 -28.21 2.70 -6.27
C TYR A 55 -27.96 1.78 -5.06
N ALA A 56 -26.70 1.54 -4.71
CA ALA A 56 -26.26 0.71 -3.60
C ALA A 56 -26.70 1.30 -2.25
N ARG A 57 -26.54 2.62 -2.07
CA ARG A 57 -27.03 3.36 -0.89
C ARG A 57 -28.53 3.19 -0.73
N GLU A 58 -29.32 3.46 -1.77
CA GLU A 58 -30.78 3.31 -1.74
C GLU A 58 -31.23 1.90 -1.37
N GLN A 59 -30.49 0.89 -1.82
CA GLN A 59 -30.88 -0.50 -1.65
C GLN A 59 -30.48 -1.09 -0.30
N TRP A 60 -29.27 -0.79 0.15
CA TRP A 60 -28.66 -1.42 1.32
C TRP A 60 -28.57 -0.50 2.54
N SER A 61 -29.04 0.76 2.44
CA SER A 61 -29.10 1.67 3.59
C SER A 61 -29.86 1.06 4.78
N GLY A 62 -29.27 1.23 5.96
CA GLY A 62 -29.75 0.68 7.23
C GLY A 62 -29.32 -0.76 7.50
N LEU A 63 -28.57 -1.42 6.61
CA LEU A 63 -27.98 -2.72 6.88
C LEU A 63 -26.65 -2.58 7.63
N VAL A 64 -26.47 -3.36 8.70
CA VAL A 64 -25.16 -3.61 9.29
C VAL A 64 -24.41 -4.55 8.35
N VAL A 65 -23.15 -4.25 8.05
CA VAL A 65 -22.32 -5.06 7.16
C VAL A 65 -20.98 -5.39 7.78
N GLU A 66 -20.53 -6.62 7.57
CA GLU A 66 -19.23 -7.14 8.00
C GLU A 66 -18.45 -7.69 6.80
N SER A 67 -17.12 -7.71 6.89
CA SER A 67 -16.28 -8.34 5.86
C SER A 67 -16.64 -9.82 5.70
N GLY A 68 -16.71 -10.28 4.45
CA GLY A 68 -17.06 -11.65 4.08
C GLY A 68 -18.56 -11.92 3.90
N GLU A 69 -19.44 -10.97 4.25
CA GLU A 69 -20.88 -11.08 4.02
C GLU A 69 -21.25 -10.93 2.53
N TYR A 70 -22.51 -11.23 2.19
CA TYR A 70 -23.04 -11.07 0.84
C TYR A 70 -24.20 -10.08 0.83
N LEU A 71 -24.08 -9.05 -0.02
CA LEU A 71 -25.14 -8.12 -0.34
C LEU A 71 -25.83 -8.56 -1.63
N PHE A 72 -27.11 -8.88 -1.52
CA PHE A 72 -27.91 -9.27 -2.68
C PHE A 72 -28.54 -8.05 -3.32
N ASP A 73 -28.39 -8.01 -4.63
CA ASP A 73 -29.15 -7.15 -5.49
C ASP A 73 -30.55 -7.75 -5.73
N ARG A 74 -31.57 -7.20 -5.05
CA ARG A 74 -32.96 -7.68 -5.16
C ARG A 74 -33.79 -6.98 -6.22
N ARG A 75 -33.24 -5.99 -6.91
CA ARG A 75 -33.91 -5.34 -8.06
C ARG A 75 -33.57 -6.04 -9.38
N MET A 76 -32.52 -6.86 -9.39
CA MET A 76 -32.23 -7.80 -10.47
C MET A 76 -32.93 -9.15 -10.26
N PHE A 77 -33.32 -9.82 -11.35
CA PHE A 77 -33.88 -11.17 -11.30
C PHE A 77 -33.13 -12.11 -12.27
N PRO A 78 -32.53 -13.22 -11.80
CA PRO A 78 -32.38 -13.60 -10.40
C PRO A 78 -31.50 -12.60 -9.62
N ASP A 79 -31.64 -12.56 -8.29
CA ASP A 79 -30.86 -11.65 -7.45
C ASP A 79 -29.36 -11.82 -7.72
N PHE A 80 -28.62 -10.72 -7.91
CA PHE A 80 -27.18 -10.78 -8.13
C PHE A 80 -26.44 -10.55 -6.81
N ALA A 81 -25.44 -11.37 -6.47
CA ALA A 81 -24.71 -11.22 -5.22
C ALA A 81 -23.44 -10.39 -5.40
N PHE A 82 -23.19 -9.50 -4.46
CA PHE A 82 -21.90 -8.87 -4.21
C PHE A 82 -21.34 -9.42 -2.90
N LYS A 83 -20.08 -9.83 -2.88
CA LYS A 83 -19.37 -10.19 -1.64
C LYS A 83 -18.75 -8.94 -1.05
N VAL A 84 -19.00 -8.68 0.22
CA VAL A 84 -18.32 -7.65 0.98
C VAL A 84 -16.90 -8.11 1.24
N ILE A 85 -15.93 -7.42 0.67
CA ILE A 85 -14.50 -7.69 0.87
C ILE A 85 -14.02 -6.97 2.12
N ASP A 86 -14.47 -5.74 2.33
CA ASP A 86 -14.04 -4.92 3.47
C ASP A 86 -15.10 -3.86 3.83
N VAL A 87 -15.13 -3.42 5.10
CA VAL A 87 -16.06 -2.42 5.64
C VAL A 87 -15.36 -1.57 6.69
N VAL A 88 -15.55 -0.26 6.61
CA VAL A 88 -14.84 0.70 7.46
C VAL A 88 -15.81 1.71 8.06
N PRO A 89 -15.92 1.82 9.40
CA PRO A 89 -15.41 0.88 10.40
C PRO A 89 -16.11 -0.49 10.32
N GLU A 90 -15.45 -1.56 10.75
CA GLU A 90 -16.04 -2.92 10.71
C GLU A 90 -17.31 -3.01 11.57
N GLY A 91 -18.34 -3.72 11.08
CA GLY A 91 -19.64 -3.85 11.76
C GLY A 91 -20.47 -2.57 11.76
N SER A 92 -20.19 -1.63 10.84
CA SER A 92 -20.93 -0.38 10.71
C SER A 92 -22.18 -0.51 9.84
N VAL A 93 -23.07 0.49 9.96
CA VAL A 93 -24.32 0.55 9.20
C VAL A 93 -24.10 1.28 7.88
N ILE A 94 -24.57 0.72 6.76
CA ILE A 94 -24.63 1.44 5.49
C ILE A 94 -25.58 2.64 5.65
N SER A 95 -25.06 3.82 5.34
CA SER A 95 -25.75 5.10 5.46
C SER A 95 -25.69 5.87 4.14
N ASN A 96 -26.23 7.08 4.13
CA ASN A 96 -26.23 7.93 2.94
C ASN A 96 -24.84 8.46 2.58
N SER A 97 -23.90 8.47 3.53
CA SER A 97 -22.50 8.88 3.32
C SER A 97 -21.57 7.70 3.03
N THR A 98 -22.08 6.47 2.97
CA THR A 98 -21.25 5.28 2.69
C THR A 98 -20.80 5.27 1.24
N MET A 99 -19.49 5.24 1.01
CA MET A 99 -18.86 5.09 -0.29
C MET A 99 -18.74 3.61 -0.65
N PHE A 100 -19.03 3.26 -1.90
CA PHE A 100 -18.96 1.88 -2.37
C PHE A 100 -17.82 1.72 -3.38
N VAL A 101 -16.92 0.77 -3.12
CA VAL A 101 -15.83 0.42 -4.02
C VAL A 101 -16.14 -0.92 -4.62
N VAL A 102 -16.31 -1.02 -5.95
CA VAL A 102 -16.52 -2.31 -6.61
C VAL A 102 -15.25 -2.81 -7.28
N ASP A 103 -14.80 -3.98 -6.84
CA ASP A 103 -13.74 -4.79 -7.41
C ASP A 103 -14.24 -5.42 -8.72
N ASP A 104 -14.13 -4.71 -9.84
CA ASP A 104 -14.45 -5.28 -11.15
C ASP A 104 -13.29 -6.13 -11.67
N ILE A 105 -13.59 -7.23 -12.36
CA ILE A 105 -12.63 -8.26 -12.77
C ILE A 105 -11.59 -7.71 -13.78
N LYS A 106 -11.87 -6.56 -14.41
CA LYS A 106 -10.94 -5.86 -15.32
C LYS A 106 -10.02 -4.86 -14.61
N THR A 107 -10.28 -4.56 -13.33
CA THR A 107 -9.64 -3.49 -12.55
C THR A 107 -9.04 -4.04 -11.25
N GLU A 108 -8.61 -5.30 -11.24
CA GLU A 108 -7.87 -5.88 -10.09
C GLU A 108 -6.54 -5.13 -9.82
N GLU A 109 -6.04 -4.32 -10.76
CA GLU A 109 -4.69 -3.74 -10.69
C GLU A 109 -4.56 -2.44 -9.88
N LEU A 110 -5.65 -1.73 -9.60
CA LEU A 110 -5.62 -0.42 -8.90
C LEU A 110 -6.54 -0.39 -7.68
N MET A 111 -6.61 -1.50 -6.94
CA MET A 111 -7.43 -1.55 -5.73
C MET A 111 -6.80 -0.69 -4.63
N PRO A 112 -7.57 0.21 -3.98
CA PRO A 112 -7.14 0.81 -2.73
C PRO A 112 -6.93 -0.30 -1.69
N GLU A 113 -5.72 -0.40 -1.13
CA GLU A 113 -5.51 -1.08 0.14
C GLU A 113 -6.15 -0.20 1.22
N MET A 114 -7.24 -0.67 1.81
CA MET A 114 -8.02 0.16 2.73
C MET A 114 -7.42 0.17 4.14
N PHE A 115 -6.86 -0.94 4.60
CA PHE A 115 -6.12 -1.02 5.87
C PHE A 115 -4.95 -1.99 5.74
N SER A 116 -3.76 -1.53 6.11
CA SER A 116 -2.61 -2.40 6.34
C SER A 116 -2.51 -2.67 7.83
N GLU A 117 -2.14 -3.88 8.26
CA GLU A 117 -1.86 -4.17 9.67
C GLU A 117 -0.65 -3.40 10.23
N MET A 118 0.05 -2.60 9.41
CA MET A 118 1.26 -1.90 9.81
C MET A 118 0.97 -0.54 10.43
N ASN A 119 1.66 -0.27 11.53
CA ASN A 119 1.61 0.99 12.27
C ASN A 119 2.99 1.64 12.31
N PHE A 120 3.09 2.89 12.76
CA PHE A 120 4.40 3.57 12.89
C PHE A 120 5.35 2.87 13.86
N LYS A 121 4.81 2.09 14.79
CA LYS A 121 5.57 1.29 15.74
C LYS A 121 6.27 0.09 15.09
N ASP A 122 5.72 -0.41 13.99
CA ASP A 122 6.28 -1.56 13.25
C ASP A 122 7.42 -1.12 12.32
N VAL A 123 7.44 0.16 11.94
CA VAL A 123 8.57 0.78 11.23
C VAL A 123 9.67 1.10 12.23
N ILE A 124 10.71 0.27 12.30
CA ILE A 124 11.83 0.48 13.21
C ILE A 124 12.79 1.53 12.63
N GLY A 125 13.14 2.54 13.45
CA GLY A 125 14.00 3.65 13.07
C GLY A 125 13.30 4.72 12.22
N GLN A 126 14.05 5.40 11.35
CA GLN A 126 13.55 6.45 10.45
C GLN A 126 12.80 7.59 11.15
N GLU A 127 13.27 8.00 12.34
CA GLU A 127 12.60 9.02 13.15
C GLU A 127 12.46 10.37 12.43
N GLY A 128 13.42 10.71 11.57
CA GLY A 128 13.33 11.87 10.68
C GLY A 128 12.14 11.78 9.71
N ALA A 129 11.98 10.64 9.05
CA ALA A 129 10.90 10.39 8.10
C ALA A 129 9.53 10.35 8.80
N LYS A 130 9.41 9.63 9.93
CA LYS A 130 8.18 9.59 10.74
C LYS A 130 7.77 10.97 11.22
N ARG A 131 8.72 11.81 11.65
CA ARG A 131 8.44 13.18 12.08
C ARG A 131 7.86 14.01 10.94
N LYS A 132 8.44 13.93 9.74
CA LYS A 132 7.93 14.63 8.56
C LYS A 132 6.55 14.12 8.13
N CYS A 133 6.30 12.81 8.23
CA CYS A 133 4.99 12.21 7.93
C CYS A 133 3.84 12.78 8.79
N ARG A 134 4.12 13.32 9.98
CA ARG A 134 3.09 14.02 10.79
C ARG A 134 2.50 15.25 10.09
N LEU A 135 3.23 15.87 9.17
CA LEU A 135 2.68 16.95 8.33
C LEU A 135 1.59 16.40 7.40
N ILE A 136 1.86 15.25 6.78
CA ILE A 136 0.92 14.56 5.88
C ILE A 136 -0.31 14.11 6.66
N MET A 137 -0.14 13.53 7.85
CA MET A 137 -1.27 13.13 8.72
C MET A 137 -2.19 14.31 9.01
N LYS A 138 -1.63 15.47 9.37
CA LYS A 138 -2.43 16.68 9.63
C LYS A 138 -3.16 17.19 8.39
N PHE A 139 -2.54 17.08 7.23
CA PHE A 139 -3.18 17.44 5.97
C PHE A 139 -4.35 16.50 5.66
N LEU A 140 -4.19 15.20 5.87
CA LEU A 140 -5.25 14.22 5.62
C LEU A 140 -6.43 14.34 6.61
N ASP A 141 -6.17 14.82 7.83
CA ASP A 141 -7.18 15.09 8.86
C ASP A 141 -8.00 16.37 8.58
N ASP A 142 -7.36 17.43 8.06
CA ASP A 142 -8.02 18.70 7.67
C ASP A 142 -7.51 19.21 6.31
N PRO A 143 -7.95 18.60 5.18
CA PRO A 143 -7.48 19.02 3.86
C PRO A 143 -7.84 20.47 3.52
N ASP A 144 -9.04 20.91 3.92
CA ASP A 144 -9.58 22.23 3.63
C ASP A 144 -8.79 23.34 4.33
N GLY A 145 -8.43 23.12 5.60
CA GLY A 145 -7.65 24.06 6.40
C GLY A 145 -6.23 24.30 5.86
N PHE A 146 -5.65 23.33 5.17
CA PHE A 146 -4.33 23.46 4.54
C PHE A 146 -4.38 24.29 3.24
N GLY A 147 -5.43 24.13 2.42
CA GLY A 147 -5.61 24.87 1.18
C GLY A 147 -4.40 24.80 0.22
N ASN A 148 -3.71 25.93 0.02
CA ASN A 148 -2.51 26.02 -0.83
C ASN A 148 -1.22 25.55 -0.14
N TRP A 149 -1.25 25.26 1.16
CA TRP A 149 -0.10 24.76 1.93
C TRP A 149 -0.10 23.24 2.10
N ALA A 150 -1.07 22.56 1.47
CA ALA A 150 -1.17 21.10 1.47
C ALA A 150 0.09 20.49 0.83
N PRO A 151 0.76 19.51 1.49
CA PRO A 151 1.87 18.76 0.91
C PRO A 151 1.34 17.69 -0.06
N ARG A 152 0.84 18.10 -1.22
CA ARG A 152 0.14 17.22 -2.17
C ARG A 152 1.07 16.21 -2.80
N ASN A 153 2.30 16.63 -3.06
CA ASN A 153 3.30 15.83 -3.77
C ASN A 153 4.51 15.60 -2.86
N VAL A 154 4.68 14.37 -2.38
CA VAL A 154 5.76 13.99 -1.47
C VAL A 154 6.66 12.94 -2.11
N LEU A 155 7.99 13.14 -2.04
CA LEU A 155 8.98 12.20 -2.52
C LEU A 155 9.65 11.45 -1.36
N PHE A 156 9.50 10.14 -1.31
CA PHE A 156 10.27 9.25 -0.44
C PHE A 156 11.52 8.78 -1.18
N TYR A 157 12.69 9.10 -0.67
CA TYR A 157 13.95 8.70 -1.31
C TYR A 157 14.94 8.09 -0.33
N GLY A 158 15.86 7.28 -0.85
CA GLY A 158 16.93 6.67 -0.06
C GLY A 158 17.21 5.24 -0.50
N PRO A 159 18.15 4.53 0.14
CA PRO A 159 18.55 3.19 -0.26
C PRO A 159 17.39 2.19 -0.33
N SER A 160 17.52 1.16 -1.15
CA SER A 160 16.50 0.10 -1.22
C SER A 160 16.41 -0.66 0.08
N GLY A 161 15.20 -1.10 0.46
CA GLY A 161 15.00 -1.93 1.65
C GLY A 161 15.05 -1.20 2.99
N THR A 162 14.99 0.14 3.00
CA THR A 162 14.97 0.99 4.21
C THR A 162 13.57 1.24 4.79
N GLY A 163 12.51 0.71 4.15
CA GLY A 163 11.14 0.79 4.67
C GLY A 163 10.24 1.86 4.06
N LYS A 164 10.55 2.38 2.87
CA LYS A 164 9.70 3.37 2.16
C LYS A 164 8.24 2.94 2.01
N THR A 165 8.01 1.81 1.35
CA THR A 165 6.67 1.19 1.19
C THR A 165 6.03 0.88 2.55
N MET A 166 6.83 0.48 3.53
CA MET A 166 6.36 0.14 4.87
C MET A 166 5.82 1.36 5.61
N LEU A 167 6.55 2.49 5.55
CA LEU A 167 6.15 3.74 6.18
C LEU A 167 4.94 4.36 5.49
N ALA A 168 4.82 4.26 4.16
CA ALA A 168 3.64 4.75 3.45
C ALA A 168 2.36 4.01 3.87
N LYS A 169 2.41 2.68 3.94
CA LYS A 169 1.30 1.84 4.44
C LYS A 169 0.95 2.17 5.90
N ALA A 170 1.96 2.32 6.74
CA ALA A 170 1.77 2.68 8.13
C ALA A 170 1.19 4.09 8.30
N LEU A 171 1.55 5.05 7.44
CA LEU A 171 1.02 6.41 7.44
C LEU A 171 -0.47 6.43 7.09
N ALA A 172 -0.86 5.67 6.06
CA ALA A 172 -2.26 5.54 5.67
C ALA A 172 -3.10 4.96 6.80
N ASN A 173 -2.61 3.89 7.43
CA ASN A 173 -3.29 3.24 8.55
C ASN A 173 -3.42 4.16 9.77
N GLU A 174 -2.35 4.88 10.17
CA GLU A 174 -2.38 5.83 11.29
C GLU A 174 -3.24 7.08 11.01
N SER A 175 -3.47 7.40 9.74
CA SER A 175 -4.37 8.49 9.33
C SER A 175 -5.79 8.00 9.04
N GLU A 176 -6.05 6.70 9.16
CA GLU A 176 -7.34 6.05 8.83
C GLU A 176 -7.85 6.39 7.42
N VAL A 177 -6.93 6.55 6.46
CA VAL A 177 -7.26 6.85 5.05
C VAL A 177 -6.87 5.69 4.13
N PRO A 178 -7.58 5.49 3.01
CA PRO A 178 -7.17 4.51 2.00
C PRO A 178 -5.81 4.84 1.38
N ILE A 179 -5.06 3.82 1.00
CA ILE A 179 -3.85 3.95 0.17
C ILE A 179 -4.03 3.20 -1.15
N ILE A 180 -3.72 3.83 -2.27
CA ILE A 180 -3.76 3.22 -3.60
C ILE A 180 -2.31 2.97 -4.04
N PRO A 181 -1.74 1.77 -3.78
CA PRO A 181 -0.38 1.46 -4.20
C PRO A 181 -0.34 1.13 -5.69
N ILE A 182 0.58 1.76 -6.41
CA ILE A 182 0.89 1.44 -7.80
C ILE A 182 2.40 1.36 -7.97
N LYS A 183 2.88 0.40 -8.75
CA LYS A 183 4.28 0.41 -9.20
C LYS A 183 4.36 1.19 -10.49
N ALA A 184 5.31 2.12 -10.61
CA ALA A 184 5.48 2.89 -11.83
C ALA A 184 5.68 2.01 -13.09
N THR A 185 6.25 0.81 -12.94
CA THR A 185 6.39 -0.16 -14.04
C THR A 185 5.06 -0.70 -14.56
N GLN A 186 4.00 -0.73 -13.74
CA GLN A 186 2.67 -1.21 -14.15
C GLN A 186 2.02 -0.25 -15.14
N LEU A 187 2.37 1.04 -15.09
CA LEU A 187 1.90 2.05 -16.04
C LEU A 187 2.50 1.86 -17.44
N ILE A 188 3.56 1.07 -17.57
CA ILE A 188 4.21 0.81 -18.87
C ILE A 188 3.43 -0.33 -19.57
N GLY A 189 2.36 0.05 -20.27
CA GLY A 189 1.52 -0.86 -21.03
C GLY A 189 2.11 -1.30 -22.38
N GLU A 190 1.47 -2.29 -23.02
CA GLU A 190 1.86 -2.74 -24.37
C GLU A 190 1.48 -1.73 -25.48
N PHE A 191 0.48 -0.87 -25.22
CA PHE A 191 0.02 0.14 -26.16
C PHE A 191 0.34 1.57 -25.70
N VAL A 192 0.66 2.42 -26.66
CA VAL A 192 0.91 3.85 -26.44
C VAL A 192 -0.37 4.53 -25.92
N GLY A 193 -0.23 5.37 -24.90
CA GLY A 193 -1.33 6.11 -24.27
C GLY A 193 -2.10 5.36 -23.19
N ASP A 194 -1.92 4.04 -23.04
CA ASP A 194 -2.61 3.28 -22.00
C ASP A 194 -2.16 3.66 -20.59
N GLY A 195 -0.85 3.84 -20.39
CA GLY A 195 -0.29 4.27 -19.11
C GLY A 195 -0.79 5.65 -18.67
N ALA A 196 -0.91 6.60 -19.60
CA ALA A 196 -1.43 7.94 -19.31
C ALA A 196 -2.92 7.87 -18.93
N ARG A 197 -3.73 7.09 -19.67
CA ARG A 197 -5.15 6.88 -19.33
C ARG A 197 -5.33 6.22 -17.97
N GLN A 198 -4.51 5.21 -17.67
CA GLN A 198 -4.52 4.52 -16.38
C GLN A 198 -4.17 5.46 -15.23
N LEU A 199 -3.21 6.36 -15.46
CA LEU A 199 -2.83 7.36 -14.47
C LEU A 199 -3.93 8.40 -14.21
N HIS A 200 -4.59 8.91 -15.25
CA HIS A 200 -5.75 9.79 -15.07
C HIS A 200 -6.87 9.08 -14.29
N SER A 201 -7.19 7.84 -14.68
CA SER A 201 -8.21 7.03 -13.99
C SER A 201 -7.86 6.78 -12.52
N LEU A 202 -6.58 6.58 -12.21
CA LEU A 202 -6.08 6.43 -10.84
C LEU A 202 -6.36 7.68 -10.00
N TYR A 203 -6.06 8.86 -10.55
CA TYR A 203 -6.28 10.12 -9.85
C TYR A 203 -7.77 10.48 -9.72
N ASP A 204 -8.58 10.21 -10.76
CA ASP A 204 -10.04 10.37 -10.69
C ASP A 204 -10.63 9.49 -9.59
N ARG A 205 -10.15 8.25 -9.48
CA ARG A 205 -10.57 7.36 -8.41
C ARG A 205 -10.11 7.84 -7.04
N ALA A 206 -8.90 8.38 -6.93
CA ALA A 206 -8.38 8.92 -5.68
C ALA A 206 -9.20 10.13 -5.21
N GLU A 207 -9.62 10.99 -6.14
CA GLU A 207 -10.49 12.13 -5.84
C GLU A 207 -11.86 11.68 -5.31
N GLU A 208 -12.46 10.66 -5.94
CA GLU A 208 -13.70 10.06 -5.41
C GLU A 208 -13.50 9.50 -3.99
N LEU A 209 -12.36 8.87 -3.71
CA LEU A 209 -12.07 8.22 -2.43
C LEU A 209 -11.59 9.17 -1.32
N GLY A 210 -11.23 10.41 -1.66
CA GLY A 210 -10.58 11.37 -0.78
C GLY A 210 -11.30 11.56 0.56
N PRO A 211 -10.56 11.76 1.68
CA PRO A 211 -9.11 11.87 1.77
C PRO A 211 -8.38 10.52 1.62
N CYS A 212 -7.30 10.48 0.84
CA CYS A 212 -6.54 9.26 0.57
C CYS A 212 -5.08 9.51 0.17
N ILE A 213 -4.28 8.44 0.13
CA ILE A 213 -2.90 8.45 -0.36
C ILE A 213 -2.79 7.68 -1.68
N ILE A 214 -2.20 8.28 -2.71
CA ILE A 214 -1.69 7.53 -3.87
C ILE A 214 -0.22 7.22 -3.59
N PHE A 215 0.18 5.95 -3.64
CA PHE A 215 1.57 5.54 -3.41
C PHE A 215 2.20 4.96 -4.68
N ILE A 216 3.09 5.72 -5.31
CA ILE A 216 3.80 5.32 -6.53
C ILE A 216 5.18 4.77 -6.17
N ASP A 217 5.36 3.45 -6.18
CA ASP A 217 6.66 2.82 -5.93
C ASP A 217 7.52 2.76 -7.20
N GLU A 218 8.84 2.71 -7.02
CA GLU A 218 9.83 2.61 -8.10
C GLU A 218 9.69 3.71 -9.17
N LEU A 219 9.49 4.97 -8.75
CA LEU A 219 9.33 6.12 -9.65
C LEU A 219 10.50 6.24 -10.66
N ASP A 220 11.69 5.79 -10.28
CA ASP A 220 12.86 5.71 -11.16
C ASP A 220 12.73 4.72 -12.33
N ALA A 221 11.60 4.01 -12.47
CA ALA A 221 11.28 3.25 -13.67
C ALA A 221 10.77 4.11 -14.82
N ILE A 222 10.10 5.23 -14.53
CA ILE A 222 9.46 6.10 -15.55
C ILE A 222 10.08 7.50 -15.59
N ALA A 223 10.63 7.99 -14.48
CA ALA A 223 11.06 9.39 -14.34
C ALA A 223 12.58 9.56 -14.34
N LEU A 224 13.32 8.74 -15.09
CA LEU A 224 14.77 8.91 -15.24
C LEU A 224 15.09 10.14 -16.08
N ASP A 225 16.14 10.87 -15.69
CA ASP A 225 16.68 11.96 -16.49
C ASP A 225 17.02 11.46 -17.90
N ARG A 226 16.61 12.24 -18.90
CA ARG A 226 16.76 11.96 -20.34
C ARG A 226 18.19 11.62 -20.74
N ARG A 227 19.20 12.03 -19.97
CA ARG A 227 20.61 11.70 -20.18
C ARG A 227 20.94 10.23 -19.91
N PHE A 228 20.11 9.53 -19.13
CA PHE A 228 20.32 8.15 -18.73
C PHE A 228 19.55 7.13 -19.59
N GLN A 229 18.66 7.55 -20.51
CA GLN A 229 17.93 6.66 -21.42
C GLN A 229 17.51 7.29 -22.77
N GLU A 230 17.45 6.47 -23.83
CA GLU A 230 16.50 6.69 -24.94
C GLU A 230 15.09 6.39 -24.40
N LEU A 231 14.48 7.39 -23.75
CA LEU A 231 13.11 7.25 -23.26
C LEU A 231 12.20 6.94 -24.45
N ARG A 232 11.53 5.79 -24.39
CA ARG A 232 10.47 5.45 -25.34
C ARG A 232 9.34 6.47 -25.22
N GLY A 233 8.66 6.77 -26.33
CA GLY A 233 7.65 7.83 -26.39
C GLY A 233 6.45 7.62 -25.45
N ASP A 234 6.11 6.37 -25.17
CA ASP A 234 5.13 5.92 -24.18
C ASP A 234 5.50 6.35 -22.75
N VAL A 235 6.76 6.18 -22.33
CA VAL A 235 7.24 6.60 -21.00
C VAL A 235 7.19 8.12 -20.85
N ILE A 236 7.53 8.87 -21.90
CA ILE A 236 7.45 10.34 -21.89
C ILE A 236 6.00 10.80 -21.68
N GLU A 237 5.05 10.13 -22.33
CA GLU A 237 3.62 10.43 -22.19
C GLU A 237 3.14 10.19 -20.76
N ILE A 238 3.53 9.07 -20.14
CA ILE A 238 3.21 8.76 -18.73
C ILE A 238 3.79 9.83 -17.78
N VAL A 239 5.05 10.23 -17.98
CA VAL A 239 5.67 11.28 -17.16
C VAL A 239 4.93 12.61 -17.32
N ASN A 240 4.55 12.99 -18.54
CA ASN A 240 3.80 14.22 -18.77
C ASN A 240 2.41 14.16 -18.14
N ALA A 241 1.73 13.01 -18.19
CA ALA A 241 0.46 12.81 -17.50
C ALA A 241 0.63 12.97 -15.98
N LEU A 242 1.68 12.37 -15.41
CA LEU A 242 1.99 12.52 -13.98
C LEU A 242 2.24 13.97 -13.60
N LEU A 243 3.03 14.70 -14.40
CA LEU A 243 3.28 16.11 -14.15
C LEU A 243 2.00 16.95 -14.23
N THR A 244 1.10 16.61 -15.16
CA THR A 244 -0.19 17.29 -15.30
C THR A 244 -1.06 17.08 -14.06
N GLU A 245 -1.12 15.87 -13.53
CA GLU A 245 -1.83 15.56 -12.29
C GLU A 245 -1.18 16.25 -11.07
N MET A 246 0.16 16.26 -10.99
CA MET A 246 0.90 16.89 -9.89
C MET A 246 0.79 18.43 -9.90
N ASP A 247 0.72 19.06 -11.09
CA ASP A 247 0.56 20.51 -11.23
C ASP A 247 -0.86 20.96 -10.83
N GLY A 248 -1.82 20.02 -10.69
CA GLY A 248 -3.11 20.27 -10.05
C GLY A 248 -3.98 21.29 -10.78
N VAL A 249 -4.09 21.16 -12.11
CA VAL A 249 -5.03 21.96 -12.92
C VAL A 249 -6.45 21.85 -12.36
N GLU A 250 -6.78 20.68 -11.77
CA GLU A 250 -7.95 20.43 -10.94
C GLU A 250 -7.47 20.21 -9.49
N LYS A 251 -7.98 21.01 -8.55
CA LYS A 251 -7.64 20.86 -7.13
C LYS A 251 -8.37 19.63 -6.56
N ARG A 252 -7.70 18.48 -6.55
CA ARG A 252 -8.21 17.26 -5.90
C ARG A 252 -8.04 17.38 -4.39
N GLU A 253 -9.08 17.83 -3.68
CA GLU A 253 -9.05 18.03 -2.23
C GLU A 253 -8.88 16.69 -1.50
N GLY A 254 -8.02 16.65 -0.48
CA GLY A 254 -7.78 15.42 0.31
C GLY A 254 -6.90 14.35 -0.33
N VAL A 255 -6.39 14.52 -1.55
CA VAL A 255 -5.48 13.54 -2.19
C VAL A 255 -4.02 13.91 -1.94
N CYS A 256 -3.26 12.96 -1.37
CA CYS A 256 -1.80 13.06 -1.20
C CYS A 256 -1.08 12.02 -2.07
N THR A 257 -0.25 12.47 -3.01
CA THR A 257 0.62 11.59 -3.79
C THR A 257 1.97 11.44 -3.11
N ILE A 258 2.33 10.21 -2.77
CA ILE A 258 3.64 9.82 -2.26
C ILE A 258 4.34 8.97 -3.32
N ALA A 259 5.43 9.44 -3.88
CA ALA A 259 6.25 8.66 -4.80
C ALA A 259 7.53 8.18 -4.12
N ALA A 260 7.96 6.95 -4.38
CA ALA A 260 9.17 6.37 -3.80
C ALA A 260 10.23 6.09 -4.88
N THR A 261 11.49 6.43 -4.58
CA THR A 261 12.63 6.10 -5.44
C THR A 261 13.84 5.65 -4.64
N ASN A 262 14.65 4.78 -5.26
CA ASN A 262 15.96 4.40 -4.73
C ASN A 262 17.11 5.20 -5.37
N ARG A 263 16.83 6.02 -6.38
CA ARG A 263 17.81 6.67 -7.25
C ARG A 263 17.47 8.15 -7.48
N VAL A 264 17.38 8.92 -6.41
CA VAL A 264 17.01 10.35 -6.47
C VAL A 264 17.93 11.16 -7.40
N GLU A 265 19.22 10.81 -7.47
CA GLU A 265 20.21 11.47 -8.34
C GLU A 265 19.97 11.22 -9.83
N SER A 266 19.22 10.17 -10.16
CA SER A 266 18.86 9.81 -11.54
C SER A 266 17.49 10.34 -11.96
N LEU A 267 16.74 10.97 -11.04
CA LEU A 267 15.41 11.48 -11.30
C LEU A 267 15.48 12.75 -12.16
N ASP A 268 14.59 12.87 -13.14
CA ASP A 268 14.48 14.07 -13.97
C ASP A 268 14.18 15.31 -13.10
N SER A 269 14.92 16.39 -13.33
CA SER A 269 14.81 17.62 -12.53
C SER A 269 13.44 18.30 -12.62
N ALA A 270 12.75 18.18 -13.77
CA ALA A 270 11.41 18.73 -13.92
C ALA A 270 10.43 17.96 -13.04
N VAL A 271 10.52 16.62 -13.03
CA VAL A 271 9.71 15.77 -12.14
C VAL A 271 10.01 16.06 -10.69
N ARG A 272 11.29 16.12 -10.31
CA ARG A 272 11.71 16.43 -8.95
C ARG A 272 11.15 17.76 -8.46
N SER A 273 11.11 18.78 -9.33
CA SER A 273 10.63 20.13 -8.98
C SER A 273 9.15 20.21 -8.59
N ARG A 274 8.34 19.17 -8.89
CA ARG A 274 6.91 19.13 -8.53
C ARG A 274 6.65 18.50 -7.16
N PHE A 275 7.66 17.88 -6.55
CA PHE A 275 7.55 17.44 -5.17
C PHE A 275 7.78 18.63 -4.23
N GLU A 276 6.81 18.84 -3.35
CA GLU A 276 6.80 19.94 -2.39
C GLU A 276 7.57 19.56 -1.12
N GLU A 277 7.58 18.26 -0.80
CA GLU A 277 8.30 17.69 0.34
C GLU A 277 9.16 16.50 -0.10
N GLU A 278 10.40 16.47 0.35
CA GLU A 278 11.32 15.35 0.17
C GLU A 278 11.63 14.71 1.53
N ILE A 279 11.36 13.41 1.66
CA ILE A 279 11.58 12.62 2.87
C ILE A 279 12.67 11.58 2.62
N GLU A 280 13.81 11.79 3.28
CA GLU A 280 14.96 10.90 3.22
C GLU A 280 14.77 9.68 4.13
N PHE A 281 15.15 8.52 3.59
CA PHE A 281 15.29 7.27 4.31
C PHE A 281 16.75 6.88 4.37
N ILE A 282 17.24 6.61 5.57
CA ILE A 282 18.65 6.31 5.82
C ILE A 282 18.86 4.82 6.13
N MET A 283 20.11 4.38 6.14
CA MET A 283 20.46 3.03 6.58
C MET A 283 20.32 2.92 8.10
N PRO A 284 19.84 1.77 8.63
CA PRO A 284 19.61 1.63 10.06
C PRO A 284 20.94 1.62 10.83
N ASP A 285 20.94 2.27 12.00
CA ASP A 285 22.06 2.24 12.93
C ASP A 285 22.19 0.89 13.65
N LYS A 286 23.18 0.73 14.53
CA LYS A 286 23.41 -0.56 15.23
C LYS A 286 22.20 -0.99 16.09
N ASP A 287 21.60 -0.06 16.81
CA ASP A 287 20.52 -0.35 17.75
C ASP A 287 19.21 -0.60 16.99
N GLU A 288 18.97 0.14 15.90
CA GLU A 288 17.87 -0.10 14.97
C GLU A 288 18.01 -1.47 14.28
N ARG A 289 19.21 -1.84 13.82
CA ARG A 289 19.45 -3.19 13.27
C ARG A 289 19.18 -4.28 14.30
N LEU A 290 19.61 -4.08 15.54
CA LEU A 290 19.33 -5.02 16.64
C LEU A 290 17.81 -5.16 16.87
N ALA A 291 17.07 -4.06 16.89
CA ALA A 291 15.63 -4.07 17.03
C ALA A 291 14.93 -4.78 15.86
N ILE A 292 15.35 -4.52 14.62
CA ILE A 292 14.85 -5.22 13.41
C ILE A 292 15.07 -6.72 13.55
N LEU A 293 16.27 -7.15 13.93
CA LEU A 293 16.60 -8.57 14.09
C LEU A 293 15.72 -9.22 15.16
N ASN A 294 15.61 -8.62 16.35
CA ASN A 294 14.82 -9.18 17.46
C ASN A 294 13.33 -9.28 17.13
N SER A 295 12.76 -8.24 16.51
CA SER A 295 11.35 -8.24 16.11
C SER A 295 11.04 -9.41 15.17
N ASN A 296 11.90 -9.64 14.16
CA ASN A 296 11.69 -10.68 13.16
C ASN A 296 12.05 -12.09 13.66
N ILE A 297 12.97 -12.24 14.60
CA ILE A 297 13.30 -13.55 15.18
C ILE A 297 12.14 -14.10 16.02
N SER A 298 11.34 -13.23 16.62
CA SER A 298 10.21 -13.64 17.47
C SER A 298 9.14 -14.44 16.70
N SER A 299 9.09 -14.33 15.38
CA SER A 299 8.17 -15.06 14.50
C SER A 299 8.76 -16.34 13.91
N PHE A 300 9.98 -16.74 14.29
CA PHE A 300 10.61 -17.93 13.74
C PHE A 300 9.84 -19.21 14.11
N PRO A 301 9.64 -20.13 13.14
CA PRO A 301 9.03 -21.44 13.42
C PRO A 301 9.99 -22.42 14.12
N VAL A 302 11.28 -22.07 14.20
CA VAL A 302 12.33 -22.88 14.84
C VAL A 302 13.14 -21.98 15.78
N ALA A 303 13.47 -22.50 16.96
CA ALA A 303 14.23 -21.74 17.95
C ALA A 303 15.69 -21.49 17.51
N LEU A 304 16.29 -20.47 18.10
CA LEU A 304 17.72 -20.22 18.00
C LEU A 304 18.46 -21.09 19.02
N GLU A 305 19.67 -21.50 18.66
CA GLU A 305 20.61 -22.07 19.61
C GLU A 305 20.98 -21.02 20.67
N SER A 306 21.21 -21.45 21.91
CA SER A 306 21.37 -20.56 23.07
C SER A 306 22.57 -19.60 22.98
N ASP A 307 23.56 -19.93 22.15
CA ASP A 307 24.79 -19.17 21.96
C ASP A 307 24.71 -18.17 20.78
N VAL A 308 23.59 -18.13 20.04
CA VAL A 308 23.41 -17.17 18.94
C VAL A 308 23.25 -15.76 19.49
N ASN A 309 24.27 -14.93 19.27
CA ASN A 309 24.31 -13.58 19.81
C ASN A 309 23.81 -12.54 18.79
N ILE A 310 22.56 -12.09 18.99
CA ILE A 310 21.92 -11.10 18.10
C ILE A 310 22.60 -9.72 18.17
N LYS A 311 23.19 -9.37 19.32
CA LYS A 311 23.94 -8.10 19.43
C LYS A 311 25.18 -8.13 18.54
N LEU A 312 25.91 -9.25 18.54
CA LEU A 312 27.04 -9.44 17.65
C LEU A 312 26.62 -9.47 16.17
N LEU A 313 25.44 -10.05 15.88
CA LEU A 313 24.87 -10.03 14.54
C LEU A 313 24.61 -8.59 14.06
N ALA A 314 24.03 -7.73 14.91
CA ALA A 314 23.79 -6.33 14.59
C ALA A 314 25.10 -5.55 14.33
N GLU A 315 26.19 -5.89 15.02
CA GLU A 315 27.53 -5.32 14.78
C GLU A 315 28.11 -5.74 13.42
N ARG A 316 27.97 -7.02 13.07
CA ARG A 316 28.58 -7.60 11.85
C ARG A 316 27.83 -7.26 10.56
N THR A 317 26.63 -6.69 10.67
CA THR A 317 25.72 -6.32 9.57
C THR A 317 25.70 -4.82 9.26
N HIS A 318 26.76 -4.08 9.62
CA HIS A 318 26.90 -2.67 9.27
C HIS A 318 26.69 -2.43 7.76
N GLY A 319 25.84 -1.44 7.43
CA GLY A 319 25.54 -1.05 6.05
C GLY A 319 24.56 -1.98 5.34
N MET A 320 23.88 -2.87 6.06
CA MET A 320 22.77 -3.67 5.54
C MET A 320 21.43 -2.96 5.81
N SER A 321 20.53 -2.99 4.83
CA SER A 321 19.18 -2.43 4.97
C SER A 321 18.29 -3.35 5.81
N GLY A 322 17.12 -2.88 6.24
CA GLY A 322 16.14 -3.73 6.92
C GLY A 322 15.77 -4.96 6.10
N ARG A 323 15.58 -4.79 4.78
CA ARG A 323 15.35 -5.90 3.85
C ARG A 323 16.52 -6.87 3.80
N ASP A 324 17.77 -6.39 3.78
CA ASP A 324 18.93 -7.28 3.77
C ASP A 324 19.02 -8.11 5.05
N LEU A 325 18.75 -7.51 6.21
CA LEU A 325 18.74 -8.22 7.49
C LEU A 325 17.68 -9.33 7.53
N VAL A 326 16.46 -9.01 7.09
CA VAL A 326 15.34 -9.97 7.15
C VAL A 326 15.46 -11.01 6.04
N GLU A 327 15.51 -10.59 4.78
CA GLU A 327 15.42 -11.50 3.64
C GLU A 327 16.74 -12.23 3.34
N LYS A 328 17.88 -11.57 3.53
CA LYS A 328 19.18 -12.15 3.13
C LYS A 328 19.97 -12.75 4.29
N VAL A 329 19.79 -12.26 5.51
CA VAL A 329 20.47 -12.81 6.69
C VAL A 329 19.55 -13.79 7.43
N LEU A 330 18.48 -13.30 8.05
CA LEU A 330 17.60 -14.10 8.91
C LEU A 330 16.92 -15.24 8.16
N LYS A 331 16.24 -14.93 7.05
CA LYS A 331 15.51 -15.93 6.26
C LYS A 331 16.44 -17.00 5.66
N THR A 332 17.63 -16.60 5.21
CA THR A 332 18.63 -17.55 4.70
C THR A 332 19.15 -18.48 5.81
N ALA A 333 19.43 -17.94 6.99
CA ALA A 333 19.86 -18.75 8.14
C ALA A 333 18.74 -19.69 8.63
N LEU A 334 17.50 -19.20 8.68
CA LEU A 334 16.32 -19.98 9.04
C LEU A 334 16.07 -21.12 8.05
N HIS A 335 16.11 -20.85 6.75
CA HIS A 335 15.92 -21.89 5.74
C HIS A 335 17.00 -22.96 5.81
N ALA A 336 18.27 -22.60 6.04
CA ALA A 336 19.35 -23.57 6.23
C ALA A 336 19.07 -24.48 7.44
N ALA A 337 18.67 -23.90 8.58
CA ALA A 337 18.33 -24.66 9.78
C ALA A 337 17.16 -25.63 9.55
N ILE A 338 16.11 -25.18 8.86
CA ILE A 338 14.94 -26.02 8.52
C ILE A 338 15.33 -27.17 7.60
N ILE A 339 16.18 -26.93 6.58
CA ILE A 339 16.65 -27.97 5.66
C ILE A 339 17.45 -29.05 6.41
N GLU A 340 18.15 -28.66 7.47
CA GLU A 340 18.97 -29.54 8.31
C GLU A 340 18.19 -30.13 9.50
N ASP A 341 16.88 -29.89 9.59
CA ASP A 341 16.03 -30.28 10.73
C ASP A 341 16.64 -29.89 12.10
N SER A 342 17.25 -28.71 12.18
CA SER A 342 18.03 -28.24 13.33
C SER A 342 17.64 -26.84 13.80
N LEU A 343 18.17 -26.42 14.95
CA LEU A 343 18.02 -25.05 15.45
C LEU A 343 18.83 -24.07 14.59
N VAL A 344 18.47 -22.78 14.64
CA VAL A 344 19.29 -21.75 13.99
C VAL A 344 20.58 -21.58 14.81
N THR A 345 21.72 -21.95 14.22
CA THR A 345 23.05 -21.89 14.86
C THR A 345 23.84 -20.65 14.41
N ASN A 346 24.94 -20.37 15.09
CA ASN A 346 25.89 -19.33 14.67
C ASN A 346 26.47 -19.59 13.27
N GLN A 347 26.62 -20.86 12.86
CA GLN A 347 27.13 -21.21 11.53
C GLN A 347 26.17 -20.79 10.42
N HIS A 348 24.86 -21.04 10.58
CA HIS A 348 23.83 -20.64 9.61
C HIS A 348 23.82 -19.13 9.41
N VAL A 349 23.90 -18.38 10.51
CA VAL A 349 23.94 -16.91 10.51
C VAL A 349 25.20 -16.39 9.81
N ASP A 350 26.36 -16.96 10.14
CA ASP A 350 27.64 -16.56 9.56
C ASP A 350 27.71 -16.78 8.05
N ASP A 351 27.21 -17.92 7.59
CA ASP A 351 27.20 -18.23 6.17
C ASP A 351 26.21 -17.36 5.40
N ALA A 352 25.08 -17.00 6.02
CA ALA A 352 24.17 -16.01 5.46
C ALA A 352 24.85 -14.63 5.30
N ILE A 353 25.54 -14.12 6.34
CA ILE A 353 26.27 -12.84 6.25
C ILE A 353 27.36 -12.89 5.17
N LYS A 354 28.12 -13.98 5.08
CA LYS A 354 29.16 -14.16 4.05
C LYS A 354 28.57 -14.12 2.65
N LYS A 355 27.43 -14.79 2.42
CA LYS A 355 26.73 -14.73 1.13
C LYS A 355 26.33 -13.30 0.79
N VAL A 356 25.78 -12.53 1.72
CA VAL A 356 25.42 -11.11 1.45
C VAL A 356 26.64 -10.28 1.09
N LYS A 357 27.74 -10.41 1.84
CA LYS A 357 28.97 -9.65 1.59
C LYS A 357 29.67 -10.07 0.29
N GLY A 358 29.69 -11.36 -0.01
CA GLY A 358 30.27 -11.91 -1.25
C GLY A 358 29.44 -11.61 -2.51
N SER A 359 28.13 -11.37 -2.35
CA SER A 359 27.24 -10.98 -3.44
C SER A 359 27.24 -9.47 -3.73
N ASN A 360 28.02 -8.67 -2.97
CA ASN A 360 28.09 -7.23 -3.15
C ASN A 360 29.33 -6.88 -4.00
N PRO A 361 29.20 -6.74 -5.34
CA PRO A 361 30.34 -6.56 -6.25
C PRO A 361 31.11 -5.24 -6.02
N PHE A 362 30.59 -4.33 -5.20
CA PHE A 362 31.17 -3.00 -4.95
C PHE A 362 32.13 -2.91 -3.75
N LYS A 363 32.54 -4.03 -3.12
CA LYS A 363 33.51 -4.00 -2.00
C LYS A 363 34.91 -4.55 -2.30
N ASN A 364 35.16 -5.09 -3.50
CA ASN A 364 36.48 -5.64 -3.82
C ASN A 364 37.48 -4.63 -4.40
N SER A 365 37.17 -3.32 -4.45
CA SER A 365 38.07 -2.31 -5.04
C SER A 365 38.90 -1.48 -4.04
N ASP A 366 38.55 -1.44 -2.74
CA ASP A 366 39.13 -0.42 -1.84
C ASP A 366 40.19 -0.94 -0.86
N GLU A 367 40.52 -2.23 -0.84
CA GLU A 367 41.60 -2.77 0.01
C GLU A 367 42.96 -2.91 -0.72
N GLY A 368 43.08 -2.41 -1.96
CA GLY A 368 44.29 -2.56 -2.79
C GLY A 368 45.23 -1.35 -2.90
N MET A 369 44.88 -0.18 -2.35
CA MET A 369 45.61 1.07 -2.61
C MET A 369 46.21 1.72 -1.34
N PHE A 370 46.78 0.94 -0.44
CA PHE A 370 47.78 1.45 0.51
C PHE A 370 48.82 0.37 0.82
N ARG A 371 49.79 0.21 -0.10
CA ARG A 371 51.14 -0.26 0.21
C ARG A 371 52.16 0.47 -0.64
#